data_AF-A0A6J6ZMA2-F1
#
_entry.id   AF-A0A6J6ZMA2-F1
#
_cell.length_a   1.000
_cell.length_b   1.000
_cell.length_c   1.000
_cell.angle_alpha   90.00
_cell.angle_beta   90.00
_cell.angle_gamma   90.00
#
_symmetry.space_group_name_H-M   'P 1'
#
loop_
_entity.id
_entity.type
_entity.pdbx_description
1 polymer ?
#
loop_
_entity_poly.entity_id
_entity_poly.type
_entity_poly.pdbx_seq_one_letter_code
_entity_poly.pdbx_strand_id
1 'polypeptide(L)'
;MSTVYKHFKDKDALISATILAAFAEWEPWAMSFAEEFSDPLEQFVMPMRVFVRLNQTHPHNAQTLVNYFDVIAQIVPQLQATMLGHVKSLTKAKILTISNPEIAAKNLHAILTFAVINQVKNPKATENDADEAVRIGLSMLGISDAKAKKIMQIPFPKLKAQRSS
;
A
#
# COMPACT_ATOMS: atom_id res chain seq x y z
N MET A 1 0.60 15.27 -35.40
CA MET A 1 0.41 14.13 -34.46
C MET A 1 1.43 14.25 -33.35
N SER A 2 1.00 14.25 -32.08
CA SER A 2 1.89 14.35 -30.91
C SER A 2 2.77 13.09 -30.79
N THR A 3 4.04 13.26 -30.42
CA THR A 3 5.03 12.18 -30.24
C THR A 3 4.65 11.17 -29.15
N VAL A 4 3.71 11.51 -28.27
CA VAL A 4 3.22 10.64 -27.19
C VAL A 4 2.51 9.39 -27.72
N TYR A 5 1.72 9.49 -28.81
CA TYR A 5 1.02 8.35 -29.41
C TYR A 5 1.95 7.38 -30.15
N LYS A 6 3.24 7.71 -30.31
CA LYS A 6 4.25 6.76 -30.80
C LYS A 6 4.67 5.76 -29.74
N HIS A 7 4.49 6.10 -28.46
CA HIS A 7 4.93 5.29 -27.33
C HIS A 7 3.77 4.67 -26.54
N PHE A 8 2.56 5.24 -26.63
CA PHE A 8 1.38 4.75 -25.94
C PHE A 8 0.19 4.61 -26.89
N LYS A 9 -0.51 3.49 -26.75
CA LYS A 9 -1.70 3.14 -27.56
C LYS A 9 -2.85 4.12 -27.32
N ASP A 10 -3.04 4.54 -26.07
CA ASP A 10 -4.11 5.43 -25.63
C ASP A 10 -3.71 6.14 -24.31
N LYS A 11 -4.62 6.98 -23.81
CA LYS A 11 -4.43 7.75 -22.58
C LYS A 11 -4.32 6.85 -21.34
N ASP A 12 -5.07 5.74 -21.30
CA ASP A 12 -5.10 4.83 -20.15
C ASP A 12 -3.78 4.06 -20.05
N ALA A 13 -3.18 3.70 -21.19
CA ALA A 13 -1.85 3.11 -21.26
C ALA A 13 -0.78 4.07 -20.72
N LEU A 14 -0.87 5.36 -21.05
CA LEU A 14 0.04 6.39 -20.50
C LEU A 14 -0.16 6.54 -18.98
N ILE A 15 -1.41 6.67 -18.51
CA ILE A 15 -1.72 6.81 -17.09
C ILE A 15 -1.24 5.58 -16.31
N SER A 16 -1.50 4.38 -16.81
CA SER A 16 -1.06 3.12 -16.20
C SER A 16 0.46 3.08 -16.04
N ALA A 17 1.20 3.46 -17.09
CA ALA A 17 2.67 3.50 -17.04
C ALA A 17 3.18 4.53 -16.02
N THR A 18 2.55 5.71 -15.94
CA THR A 18 2.88 6.74 -14.95
C THR A 18 2.60 6.25 -13.52
N ILE A 19 1.48 5.58 -13.29
CA ILE A 19 1.15 5.02 -11.97
C ILE A 19 2.14 3.93 -11.56
N LEU A 20 2.47 3.02 -12.48
CA LEU A 20 3.44 1.96 -12.21
C LEU A 20 4.83 2.52 -11.93
N ALA A 21 5.26 3.55 -12.66
CA ALA A 21 6.52 4.25 -12.39
C ALA A 21 6.52 4.91 -11.01
N ALA A 22 5.45 5.64 -10.66
CA ALA A 22 5.32 6.27 -9.35
C ALA A 22 5.31 5.25 -8.20
N PHE A 23 4.72 4.07 -8.41
CA PHE A 23 4.75 2.99 -7.42
C PHE A 23 6.13 2.34 -7.33
N ALA A 24 6.82 2.14 -8.45
CA ALA A 24 8.18 1.61 -8.49
C ALA A 24 9.21 2.53 -7.81
N GLU A 25 8.97 3.85 -7.80
CA GLU A 25 9.77 4.81 -7.01
C GLU A 25 9.38 4.81 -5.52
N TRP A 26 8.08 4.78 -5.24
CA TRP A 26 7.55 4.82 -3.87
C TRP A 26 7.89 3.57 -3.06
N GLU A 27 7.83 2.39 -3.67
CA GLU A 27 7.92 1.12 -2.98
C GLU A 27 9.29 0.90 -2.30
N PRO A 28 10.45 1.07 -2.97
CA PRO A 28 11.75 0.98 -2.30
C PRO A 28 11.91 1.99 -1.16
N TRP A 29 11.39 3.22 -1.34
CA TRP A 29 11.40 4.24 -0.31
C TRP A 29 10.58 3.79 0.92
N ALA A 30 9.38 3.26 0.72
CA ALA A 30 8.55 2.75 1.82
C ALA A 30 9.16 1.52 2.49
N MET A 31 9.78 0.63 1.71
CA MET A 31 10.47 -0.57 2.20
C MET A 31 11.72 -0.24 3.02
N SER A 32 12.40 0.87 2.77
CA SER A 32 13.58 1.27 3.56
C SER A 32 13.27 1.45 5.06
N PHE A 33 12.03 1.84 5.41
CA PHE A 33 11.61 1.92 6.82
C PHE A 33 11.40 0.55 7.48
N ALA A 34 11.19 -0.50 6.68
CA ALA A 34 11.04 -1.86 7.19
C ALA A 34 12.39 -2.48 7.56
N GLU A 35 13.49 -2.04 6.95
CA GLU A 35 14.83 -2.61 7.16
C GLU A 35 15.35 -2.46 8.59
N GLU A 36 14.80 -1.51 9.35
CA GLU A 36 15.14 -1.26 10.76
C GLU A 36 14.61 -2.35 11.71
N PHE A 37 13.65 -3.17 11.28
CA PHE A 37 13.01 -4.19 12.11
C PHE A 37 13.58 -5.58 11.87
N SER A 38 13.70 -6.38 12.92
CA SER A 38 14.09 -7.79 12.83
C SER A 38 12.91 -8.76 12.82
N ASP A 39 11.75 -8.37 13.35
CA ASP A 39 10.52 -9.17 13.28
C ASP A 39 9.93 -9.09 11.86
N PRO A 40 9.79 -10.22 11.13
CA PRO A 40 9.23 -10.23 9.78
C PRO A 40 7.81 -9.66 9.67
N LEU A 41 7.02 -9.67 10.75
CA LEU A 41 5.70 -9.05 10.75
C LEU A 41 5.77 -7.53 10.90
N GLU A 42 6.71 -7.03 11.69
CA GLU A 42 6.95 -5.58 11.79
C GLU A 42 7.46 -5.03 10.45
N GLN A 43 8.41 -5.75 9.82
CA GLN A 43 8.88 -5.44 8.47
C GLN A 43 7.74 -5.42 7.45
N PHE A 44 6.81 -6.36 7.54
CA PHE A 44 5.69 -6.47 6.62
C PHE A 44 4.62 -5.40 6.84
N VAL A 45 4.36 -5.00 8.09
CA VAL A 45 3.31 -4.03 8.43
C VAL A 45 3.78 -2.59 8.24
N MET A 46 5.07 -2.28 8.43
CA MET A 46 5.57 -0.91 8.33
C MET A 46 5.25 -0.24 6.98
N PRO A 47 5.52 -0.85 5.81
CA PRO A 47 5.17 -0.26 4.52
C PRO A 47 3.67 -0.02 4.35
N MET A 48 2.81 -0.83 4.97
CA MET A 48 1.35 -0.62 4.95
C MET A 48 0.95 0.64 5.72
N ARG A 49 1.55 0.86 6.89
CA ARG A 49 1.34 2.06 7.71
C ARG A 49 1.81 3.32 6.99
N VAL A 50 2.88 3.21 6.21
CA VAL A 50 3.36 4.27 5.31
C VAL A 50 2.40 4.48 4.13
N PHE A 51 1.94 3.40 3.51
CA PHE A 51 1.02 3.46 2.36
C PHE A 51 -0.30 4.14 2.69
N VAL A 52 -0.93 3.82 3.82
CA VAL A 52 -2.20 4.48 4.22
C VAL A 52 -2.03 5.98 4.48
N ARG A 53 -0.79 6.46 4.63
CA ARG A 53 -0.41 7.87 4.77
C ARG A 53 0.15 8.47 3.47
N LEU A 54 -0.11 7.86 2.32
CA LEU A 54 0.38 8.33 1.01
C LEU A 54 0.03 9.80 0.76
N ASN A 55 -1.14 10.28 1.21
CA ASN A 55 -1.54 11.67 1.04
C ASN A 55 -0.63 12.68 1.77
N GLN A 56 0.03 12.27 2.85
CA GLN A 56 0.94 13.13 3.62
C GLN A 56 2.34 13.21 2.98
N THR A 57 2.75 12.14 2.31
CA THR A 57 4.12 11.97 1.81
C THR A 57 4.22 12.24 0.32
N HIS A 58 3.25 11.78 -0.45
CA HIS A 58 3.15 11.87 -1.90
C HIS A 58 1.72 12.28 -2.30
N PRO A 59 1.28 13.51 -1.98
CA PRO A 59 -0.09 13.95 -2.22
C PRO A 59 -0.51 13.84 -3.69
N HIS A 60 0.42 14.04 -4.63
CA HIS A 60 0.13 13.84 -6.06
C HIS A 60 -0.18 12.38 -6.38
N ASN A 61 0.58 11.42 -5.85
CA ASN A 61 0.34 9.99 -6.05
C ASN A 61 -1.00 9.57 -5.41
N ALA A 62 -1.30 10.07 -4.21
CA ALA A 62 -2.58 9.81 -3.55
C ALA A 62 -3.77 10.39 -4.35
N GLN A 63 -3.61 11.58 -4.93
CA GLN A 63 -4.63 12.19 -5.77
C GLN A 63 -4.80 11.45 -7.10
N THR A 64 -3.70 10.99 -7.71
CA THR A 64 -3.72 10.13 -8.91
C THR A 64 -4.45 8.82 -8.62
N LEU A 65 -4.20 8.21 -7.44
CA LEU A 65 -4.90 6.99 -7.02
C LEU A 65 -6.42 7.17 -7.02
N VAL A 66 -6.87 8.32 -6.54
CA VAL A 66 -8.28 8.65 -6.44
C VAL A 66 -8.90 9.06 -7.77
N ASN A 67 -8.18 9.84 -8.58
CA ASN A 67 -8.71 10.42 -9.82
C ASN A 67 -8.78 9.42 -10.98
N TYR A 68 -7.90 8.41 -10.96
CA TYR A 68 -7.78 7.41 -12.03
C TYR A 68 -8.00 5.99 -11.47
N PHE A 69 -8.90 5.86 -10.50
CA PHE A 69 -9.16 4.59 -9.82
C PHE A 69 -9.65 3.50 -10.79
N ASP A 70 -10.39 3.89 -11.84
CA ASP A 70 -10.82 3.03 -12.94
C ASP A 70 -9.65 2.44 -13.73
N VAL A 71 -8.62 3.25 -14.02
CA VAL A 71 -7.39 2.78 -14.66
C VAL A 71 -6.59 1.88 -13.71
N ILE A 72 -6.51 2.26 -12.42
CA ILE A 72 -5.83 1.47 -11.39
C ILE A 72 -6.45 0.09 -11.26
N ALA A 73 -7.78 -0.01 -11.28
CA ALA A 73 -8.50 -1.28 -11.20
C ALA A 73 -8.02 -2.29 -12.27
N GLN A 74 -7.56 -1.82 -13.43
CA GLN A 74 -7.03 -2.65 -14.51
C GLN A 74 -5.60 -3.16 -14.25
N ILE A 75 -4.83 -2.47 -13.41
CA ILE A 75 -3.43 -2.79 -13.08
C ILE A 75 -3.23 -3.24 -11.63
N VAL A 76 -4.32 -3.53 -10.91
CA VAL A 76 -4.29 -4.03 -9.53
C VAL A 76 -3.38 -5.26 -9.36
N PRO A 77 -3.37 -6.28 -10.25
CA PRO A 77 -2.49 -7.43 -10.09
C PRO A 77 -1.00 -7.07 -10.04
N GLN A 78 -0.56 -6.06 -10.80
CA GLN A 78 0.80 -5.57 -10.81
C GLN A 78 1.16 -4.87 -9.50
N LEU A 79 0.27 -3.99 -9.02
CA LEU A 79 0.47 -3.24 -7.76
C LEU A 79 0.47 -4.16 -6.52
N GLN A 80 -0.23 -5.28 -6.59
CA GLN A 80 -0.34 -6.24 -5.48
C GLN A 80 0.78 -7.30 -5.45
N ALA A 81 1.61 -7.38 -6.48
CA ALA A 81 2.53 -8.50 -6.68
C ALA A 81 3.51 -8.68 -5.50
N THR A 82 4.13 -7.60 -5.03
CA THR A 82 5.07 -7.65 -3.91
C THR A 82 4.38 -8.08 -2.61
N MET A 83 3.25 -7.46 -2.28
CA MET A 83 2.53 -7.80 -1.05
C MET A 83 2.05 -9.25 -1.06
N LEU A 84 1.56 -9.74 -2.20
CA LEU A 84 1.20 -11.14 -2.37
C LEU A 84 2.41 -12.07 -2.17
N GLY A 85 3.58 -11.68 -2.71
CA GLY A 85 4.84 -12.38 -2.50
C GLY A 85 5.20 -12.48 -1.01
N HIS A 86 5.11 -11.38 -0.27
CA HIS A 86 5.39 -11.35 1.16
C HIS A 86 4.41 -12.20 1.98
N VAL A 87 3.11 -12.10 1.71
CA VAL A 87 2.09 -12.93 2.41
C VAL A 87 2.36 -14.42 2.16
N LYS A 88 2.66 -14.81 0.92
CA LYS A 88 3.02 -16.21 0.59
C LYS A 88 4.28 -16.65 1.34
N SER A 89 5.33 -15.83 1.38
CA SER A 89 6.57 -16.14 2.09
C SER A 89 6.36 -16.30 3.60
N LEU A 90 5.62 -15.39 4.23
CA LEU A 90 5.30 -15.45 5.67
C LEU A 90 4.40 -16.66 6.01
N THR A 91 3.49 -17.03 5.11
CA THR A 91 2.67 -18.24 5.26
C THR A 91 3.52 -19.51 5.15
N LYS A 92 4.44 -19.57 4.18
CA LYS A 92 5.40 -20.69 4.03
C LYS A 92 6.32 -20.83 5.25
N ALA A 93 6.73 -19.71 5.84
CA ALA A 93 7.50 -19.66 7.07
C ALA A 93 6.68 -19.98 8.34
N LYS A 94 5.37 -20.25 8.20
CA LYS A 94 4.42 -20.49 9.30
C LYS A 94 4.30 -19.34 10.30
N ILE A 95 4.64 -18.13 9.87
CA ILE A 95 4.47 -16.89 10.63
C ILE A 95 3.01 -16.44 10.54
N LEU A 96 2.39 -16.63 9.38
CA LEU A 96 0.96 -16.42 9.15
C LEU A 96 0.24 -17.76 9.01
N THR A 97 -0.96 -17.87 9.57
CA THR A 97 -1.84 -19.04 9.44
C THR A 97 -3.07 -18.63 8.67
N ILE A 98 -3.05 -18.82 7.34
CA ILE A 98 -4.08 -18.36 6.42
C ILE A 98 -4.49 -19.52 5.51
N SER A 99 -5.79 -19.75 5.36
CA SER A 99 -6.33 -20.81 4.49
C SER A 99 -6.12 -20.51 3.00
N ASN A 100 -6.27 -19.25 2.59
CA ASN A 100 -6.03 -18.79 1.23
C ASN A 100 -5.21 -17.49 1.24
N PRO A 101 -3.86 -17.57 1.18
CA PRO A 101 -2.99 -16.39 1.26
C PRO A 101 -3.22 -15.40 0.10
N GLU A 102 -3.67 -15.87 -1.05
CA GLU A 102 -3.93 -15.00 -2.20
C GLU A 102 -5.17 -14.13 -2.01
N ILE A 103 -6.29 -14.73 -1.60
CA ILE A 103 -7.52 -13.99 -1.32
C ILE A 103 -7.29 -13.02 -0.15
N ALA A 104 -6.61 -13.47 0.90
CA ALA A 104 -6.30 -12.64 2.06
C ALA A 104 -5.46 -11.40 1.69
N ALA A 105 -4.42 -11.59 0.87
CA ALA A 105 -3.61 -10.48 0.38
C ALA A 105 -4.42 -9.49 -0.47
N LYS A 106 -5.24 -9.99 -1.41
CA LYS A 106 -6.08 -9.12 -2.27
C LYS A 106 -7.05 -8.28 -1.45
N ASN A 107 -7.71 -8.88 -0.46
CA ASN A 107 -8.66 -8.17 0.40
C ASN A 107 -7.96 -7.17 1.32
N LEU A 108 -6.79 -7.51 1.86
CA LEU A 108 -5.98 -6.57 2.62
C LEU A 108 -5.58 -5.36 1.76
N HIS A 109 -5.12 -5.57 0.53
CA HIS A 109 -4.78 -4.47 -0.38
C HIS A 109 -5.96 -3.53 -0.60
N ALA A 110 -7.15 -4.09 -0.78
CA ALA A 110 -8.37 -3.30 -0.98
C ALA A 110 -8.64 -2.41 0.24
N ILE A 111 -8.55 -2.96 1.47
CA ILE A 111 -8.69 -2.17 2.71
C ILE A 111 -7.67 -1.02 2.73
N LEU A 112 -6.41 -1.32 2.44
CA LEU A 112 -5.34 -0.31 2.46
C LEU A 112 -5.59 0.79 1.41
N THR A 113 -6.05 0.42 0.22
CA THR A 113 -6.37 1.35 -0.87
C THR A 113 -7.56 2.25 -0.47
N PHE A 114 -8.61 1.68 0.11
CA PHE A 114 -9.75 2.46 0.60
C PHE A 114 -9.39 3.36 1.78
N ALA A 115 -8.44 2.96 2.63
CA ALA A 115 -7.90 3.82 3.67
C ALA A 115 -7.24 5.06 3.07
N VAL A 116 -6.41 4.91 2.03
CA VAL A 116 -5.82 6.06 1.30
C VAL A 116 -6.90 6.94 0.69
N ILE A 117 -7.90 6.35 0.02
CA ILE A 117 -9.02 7.12 -0.57
C ILE A 117 -9.74 7.93 0.50
N ASN A 118 -10.01 7.34 1.67
CA ASN A 118 -10.62 8.06 2.80
C ASN A 118 -9.73 9.22 3.27
N GLN A 119 -8.42 9.01 3.42
CA GLN A 119 -7.47 10.07 3.79
C GLN A 119 -7.39 11.23 2.78
N VAL A 120 -7.71 10.98 1.51
CA VAL A 120 -7.73 12.01 0.46
C VAL A 120 -9.09 12.72 0.39
N LYS A 121 -10.20 11.97 0.49
CA LYS A 121 -11.55 12.48 0.20
C LYS A 121 -12.30 13.00 1.42
N ASN A 122 -12.00 12.49 2.60
CA ASN A 122 -12.73 12.86 3.82
C ASN A 122 -11.92 13.90 4.61
N PRO A 123 -12.37 15.16 4.70
CA PRO A 123 -11.65 16.22 5.41
C PRO A 123 -11.59 16.01 6.93
N LYS A 124 -12.35 15.05 7.47
CA LYS A 124 -12.34 14.66 8.89
C LYS A 124 -11.50 13.42 9.15
N ALA A 125 -10.93 12.80 8.12
CA ALA A 125 -10.09 11.62 8.30
C ALA A 125 -8.84 11.96 9.12
N THR A 126 -8.48 11.04 10.01
CA THR A 126 -7.36 11.18 10.93
C THR A 126 -6.33 10.09 10.68
N GLU A 127 -5.10 10.27 11.17
CA GLU A 127 -4.09 9.21 11.14
C GLU A 127 -4.52 7.95 11.89
N ASN A 128 -5.31 8.11 12.95
CA ASN A 128 -5.87 6.98 13.70
C ASN A 128 -6.81 6.14 12.83
N ASP A 129 -7.61 6.77 11.96
CA ASP A 129 -8.47 6.02 11.02
C ASP A 129 -7.62 5.18 10.04
N ALA A 130 -6.47 5.72 9.61
CA ALA A 130 -5.53 5.02 8.74
C ALA A 130 -4.88 3.82 9.45
N ASP A 131 -4.40 4.01 10.69
CA ASP A 131 -3.83 2.93 11.49
C ASP A 131 -4.86 1.86 11.84
N GLU A 132 -6.09 2.27 12.14
CA GLU A 132 -7.18 1.35 12.45
C GLU A 132 -7.53 0.47 11.26
N ALA A 133 -7.52 1.03 10.03
CA ALA A 133 -7.72 0.26 8.81
C ALA A 133 -6.63 -0.81 8.62
N VAL A 134 -5.36 -0.46 8.85
CA VAL A 134 -4.24 -1.43 8.82
C VAL A 134 -4.50 -2.53 9.86
N ARG A 135 -4.75 -2.13 11.11
CA ARG A 135 -4.96 -3.04 12.25
C ARG A 135 -6.09 -4.04 12.01
N ILE A 136 -7.25 -3.58 11.54
CA ILE A 136 -8.40 -4.42 11.20
C ILE A 136 -8.03 -5.35 10.03
N GLY A 137 -7.35 -4.83 9.00
CA GLY A 137 -6.90 -5.61 7.86
C GLY A 137 -6.02 -6.80 8.24
N LEU A 138 -5.17 -6.67 9.27
CA LEU A 138 -4.30 -7.76 9.74
C LEU A 138 -5.07 -9.01 10.19
N SER A 139 -6.33 -8.87 10.60
CA SER A 139 -7.19 -10.02 10.94
C SER A 139 -7.40 -10.96 9.75
N MET A 140 -7.40 -10.45 8.51
CA MET A 140 -7.50 -11.27 7.29
C MET A 140 -6.29 -12.19 7.11
N LEU A 141 -5.17 -11.85 7.73
CA LEU A 141 -3.94 -12.63 7.72
C LEU A 141 -3.84 -13.61 8.90
N GLY A 142 -4.93 -13.78 9.68
CA GLY A 142 -4.95 -14.62 10.87
C GLY A 142 -4.16 -14.05 12.05
N ILE A 143 -3.81 -12.75 12.01
CA ILE A 143 -3.14 -12.07 13.13
C ILE A 143 -4.20 -11.72 14.17
N SER A 144 -3.99 -12.15 15.42
CA SER A 144 -4.91 -11.86 16.52
C SER A 144 -4.96 -10.37 16.85
N ASP A 145 -6.09 -9.90 17.38
CA ASP A 145 -6.29 -8.49 17.78
C ASP A 145 -5.18 -7.98 18.73
N ALA A 146 -4.81 -8.80 19.72
CA ALA A 146 -3.75 -8.47 20.67
C ALA A 146 -2.38 -8.31 19.98
N LYS A 147 -2.06 -9.18 19.01
CA LYS A 147 -0.81 -9.11 18.25
C LYS A 147 -0.83 -7.92 17.29
N ALA A 148 -1.94 -7.68 16.61
CA ALA A 148 -2.12 -6.52 15.74
C ALA A 148 -1.94 -5.20 16.51
N LYS A 149 -2.57 -5.07 17.69
CA LYS A 149 -2.38 -3.90 18.57
C LYS A 149 -0.91 -3.68 18.94
N LYS A 150 -0.20 -4.75 19.32
CA LYS A 150 1.23 -4.68 19.64
C LYS A 150 2.06 -4.22 18.45
N ILE A 151 1.85 -4.78 17.26
CA ILE A 151 2.59 -4.41 16.05
C ILE A 151 2.29 -2.95 15.66
N MET A 152 1.06 -2.47 15.82
CA MET A 152 0.72 -1.08 15.50
C MET A 152 1.32 -0.05 16.47
N GLN A 153 1.81 -0.49 17.63
CA GLN A 153 2.49 0.36 18.61
C GLN A 153 4.00 0.53 18.36
N ILE A 154 4.58 -0.20 17.40
CA ILE A 154 5.99 -0.03 17.06
C ILE A 154 6.26 1.42 16.61
N PRO A 155 7.46 1.96 16.90
CA PRO A 155 7.82 3.31 16.50
C PRO A 155 7.53 3.56 15.03
N PHE A 156 6.87 4.68 14.74
CA PHE A 156 6.58 5.09 13.37
C PHE A 156 7.57 6.17 12.95
N PRO A 157 8.19 6.06 11.76
CA PRO A 157 9.15 7.05 11.29
C PRO A 157 8.48 8.42 11.12
N LYS A 158 9.25 9.48 11.35
CA LYS A 158 8.80 10.84 11.04
C LYS A 158 8.76 11.01 9.53
N LEU A 159 7.56 10.96 8.97
CA LEU A 159 7.34 11.19 7.56
C LEU A 159 7.56 12.67 7.21
N LYS A 160 8.21 12.92 6.08
CA LYS A 160 8.30 14.25 5.45
C LYS A 160 7.67 14.17 4.08
N ALA A 161 6.95 15.22 3.70
CA ALA A 161 6.44 15.37 2.34
C ALA A 161 7.62 15.28 1.35
N GLN A 162 7.54 14.32 0.45
CA GLN A 162 8.48 14.19 -0.65
C GLN A 162 8.04 15.14 -1.76
N ARG A 163 8.97 15.93 -2.26
CA ARG A 163 8.73 16.71 -3.47
C ARG A 163 8.82 15.72 -4.63
N SER A 164 7.73 15.54 -5.36
CA SER A 164 7.77 14.90 -6.67
C SER A 164 8.76 15.69 -7.54
N SER A 165 9.85 15.01 -7.95
CA SER A 165 10.87 15.55 -8.86
C SER A 165 10.29 15.84 -10.24
#